data_AF-A0A961E852-F1
#
_entry.id   AF-A0A961E852-F1
#
_cell.length_a   1.000
_cell.length_b   1.000
_cell.length_c   1.000
_cell.angle_alpha   90.00
_cell.angle_beta   90.00
_cell.angle_gamma   90.00
#
_symmetry.space_group_name_H-M   'P 1'
#
loop_
_entity.id
_entity.type
_entity.pdbx_description
1 polymer ?
#
loop_
_entity_poly.entity_id
_entity_poly.type
_entity_poly.pdbx_seq_one_letter_code
_entity_poly.pdbx_strand_id
1 'polypeptide(L)'
;MSEQTAPASPYSVVILTPGPSAGSGVADSGVLAEWLNNFAAPDGRLPALMEVDDNPLISGIAVVPVDVAAAAQVLAADPAVVAGRYAFEVHPADGFPV
;
A
#
# COMPACT_ATOMS: atom_id res chain seq x y z
N MET A 1 -34.86 5.97 2.69
CA MET A 1 -33.42 5.78 2.94
C MET A 1 -32.97 4.81 1.86
N SER A 2 -32.29 5.31 0.83
CA SER A 2 -31.85 4.44 -0.27
C SER A 2 -30.64 3.65 0.21
N GLU A 3 -30.70 2.33 0.05
CA GLU A 3 -29.59 1.43 0.35
C GLU A 3 -28.47 1.71 -0.65
N GLN A 4 -27.41 2.36 -0.19
CA GLN A 4 -26.24 2.67 -1.00
C GLN A 4 -25.33 1.45 -0.96
N THR A 5 -25.36 0.63 -2.01
CA THR A 5 -24.53 -0.57 -2.13
C THR A 5 -23.10 -0.15 -2.47
N ALA A 6 -22.14 -0.48 -1.61
CA ALA A 6 -20.72 -0.25 -1.87
C ALA A 6 -20.27 -0.99 -3.15
N PRO A 7 -19.33 -0.44 -3.93
CA PRO A 7 -18.77 -1.16 -5.08
C PRO A 7 -18.11 -2.46 -4.62
N ALA A 8 -18.39 -3.57 -5.32
CA ALA A 8 -17.96 -4.92 -4.98
C ALA A 8 -16.45 -5.19 -5.20
N SER A 9 -15.65 -4.17 -5.52
CA SER A 9 -14.23 -4.37 -5.78
C SER A 9 -13.47 -4.32 -4.45
N PRO A 10 -12.79 -5.41 -4.04
CA PRO A 10 -12.08 -5.43 -2.77
C PRO A 10 -10.91 -4.46 -2.85
N TYR A 11 -10.93 -3.43 -2.02
CA TYR A 11 -9.73 -2.65 -1.76
C TYR A 11 -8.94 -3.33 -0.65
N SER A 12 -7.64 -3.05 -0.63
CA SER A 12 -6.81 -3.32 0.53
C SER A 12 -6.13 -2.05 0.99
N VAL A 13 -6.07 -1.87 2.30
CA VAL A 13 -5.24 -0.85 2.95
C VAL A 13 -3.92 -1.51 3.33
N VAL A 14 -2.83 -0.94 2.85
CA VAL A 14 -1.47 -1.32 3.17
C VAL A 14 -0.91 -0.30 4.15
N ILE A 15 -0.34 -0.78 5.24
CA ILE A 15 0.43 0.03 6.19
C ILE A 15 1.87 -0.46 6.13
N LEU A 16 2.79 0.40 5.71
CA LEU A 16 4.22 0.14 5.78
C LEU A 16 4.74 0.62 7.13
N THR A 17 5.51 -0.23 7.80
CA THR A 17 6.15 0.07 9.08
C THR A 17 7.66 -0.09 8.95
N PRO A 18 8.46 0.54 9.83
CA PRO A 18 9.90 0.36 9.81
C PRO A 18 10.28 -1.11 10.03
N GLY A 19 11.10 -1.65 9.13
CA GLY A 19 11.65 -3.00 9.27
C GLY A 19 12.89 -3.03 10.18
N PRO A 20 13.41 -4.23 10.50
CA PRO A 20 14.56 -4.41 11.40
C PRO A 20 15.87 -3.82 10.86
N SER A 21 15.92 -3.43 9.57
CA SER A 21 17.07 -2.80 8.91
C SER A 21 16.72 -1.42 8.36
N ALA A 22 15.78 -0.70 8.97
CA ALA A 22 15.48 0.69 8.61
C ALA A 22 16.74 1.58 8.72
N GLY A 23 17.24 2.06 7.58
CA GLY A 23 18.46 2.87 7.51
C GLY A 23 18.83 3.27 6.07
N SER A 24 19.77 4.22 5.94
CA SER A 24 20.32 4.64 4.65
C SER A 24 21.25 3.56 4.08
N GLY A 25 21.07 3.21 2.80
CA GLY A 25 21.89 2.20 2.10
C GLY A 25 21.21 0.85 1.87
N VAL A 26 19.95 0.69 2.28
CA VAL A 26 19.12 -0.48 1.93
C VAL A 26 18.40 -0.24 0.61
N ALA A 27 18.08 -1.32 -0.13
CA ALA A 27 17.38 -1.25 -1.41
C ALA A 27 16.10 -0.41 -1.31
N ASP A 28 15.89 0.45 -2.31
CA ASP A 28 14.64 1.19 -2.49
C ASP A 28 13.51 0.24 -2.90
N SER A 29 12.27 0.63 -2.60
CA SER A 29 11.11 -0.17 -2.97
C SER A 29 10.80 -0.04 -4.45
N GLY A 30 10.84 -1.16 -5.17
CA GLY A 30 10.43 -1.25 -6.57
C GLY A 30 8.91 -1.22 -6.73
N VAL A 31 8.20 -1.90 -5.83
CA VAL A 31 6.73 -1.95 -5.80
C VAL A 31 6.15 -0.58 -5.52
N LEU A 32 6.70 0.18 -4.56
CA LEU A 32 6.22 1.53 -4.26
C LEU A 32 6.41 2.47 -5.45
N ALA A 33 7.54 2.35 -6.16
CA ALA A 33 7.79 3.13 -7.37
C ALA A 33 6.80 2.76 -8.50
N GLU A 34 6.53 1.47 -8.71
CA GLU A 34 5.52 1.02 -9.67
C GLU A 34 4.10 1.47 -9.29
N TRP A 35 3.74 1.40 -8.01
CA TRP A 35 2.46 1.88 -7.51
C TRP A 35 2.35 3.40 -7.66
N LEU A 36 3.40 4.17 -7.38
CA LEU A 36 3.41 5.61 -7.61
C LEU A 36 3.19 5.95 -9.10
N ASN A 37 3.82 5.20 -10.00
CA ASN A 37 3.62 5.36 -11.44
C ASN A 37 2.18 5.00 -11.88
N ASN A 38 1.59 3.96 -11.30
CA ASN A 38 0.21 3.57 -11.56
C ASN A 38 -0.82 4.55 -10.97
N PHE A 39 -0.49 5.21 -9.84
CA PHE A 39 -1.28 6.28 -9.25
C PHE A 39 -1.29 7.52 -10.16
N ALA A 40 -0.14 7.85 -10.74
CA ALA A 40 0.02 8.97 -11.66
C ALA A 40 -0.60 8.74 -13.06
N ALA A 41 -1.06 7.52 -13.36
CA ALA A 41 -1.71 7.21 -14.63
C ALA A 41 -3.08 7.91 -14.71
N PRO A 42 -3.48 8.43 -15.89
CA PRO A 42 -4.73 9.18 -16.08
C PRO A 42 -6.00 8.39 -15.73
N ASP A 43 -5.89 7.05 -15.65
CA ASP A 43 -6.98 6.13 -15.34
C ASP A 43 -7.12 5.88 -13.82
N GLY A 44 -6.22 6.44 -12.99
CA GLY A 44 -6.33 6.53 -11.53
C GLY A 44 -6.67 5.21 -10.83
N ARG A 45 -5.87 4.16 -11.06
CA ARG A 45 -6.17 2.82 -10.48
C ARG A 45 -5.82 2.70 -9.00
N LEU A 46 -5.01 3.60 -8.45
CA LEU A 46 -4.66 3.60 -7.03
C LEU A 46 -5.36 4.76 -6.34
N PRO A 47 -6.23 4.50 -5.34
CA PRO A 47 -6.93 5.58 -4.64
C PRO A 47 -6.03 6.48 -3.80
N ALA A 48 -4.94 5.94 -3.21
CA ALA A 48 -4.00 6.72 -2.41
C ALA A 48 -2.65 6.01 -2.23
N LEU A 49 -1.57 6.79 -2.21
CA LEU A 49 -0.24 6.37 -1.76
C LEU A 49 0.45 7.57 -1.08
N MET A 50 0.89 7.40 0.16
CA MET A 50 1.46 8.48 0.99
C MET A 50 2.64 7.96 1.80
N GLU A 51 3.72 8.74 1.85
CA GLU A 51 4.78 8.60 2.84
C GLU A 51 4.36 9.31 4.14
N VAL A 52 4.81 8.79 5.28
CA VAL A 52 4.53 9.36 6.61
C VAL A 52 5.85 9.66 7.30
N ASP A 53 6.23 10.94 7.33
CA ASP A 53 7.56 11.38 7.79
C ASP A 53 7.65 11.66 9.29
N ASP A 54 6.53 12.02 9.94
CA ASP A 54 6.50 12.48 11.33
C ASP A 54 6.23 11.35 12.34
N ASN A 55 5.94 10.14 11.85
CA ASN A 55 5.54 9.01 12.68
C ASN A 55 6.61 7.91 12.71
N PRO A 56 7.16 7.54 13.87
CA PRO A 56 8.17 6.48 13.97
C PRO A 56 7.60 5.06 13.80
N LEU A 57 6.27 4.89 13.74
CA LEU A 57 5.60 3.60 13.62
C LEU A 57 5.11 3.30 12.21
N ILE A 58 4.89 4.34 11.40
CA ILE A 58 4.31 4.22 10.06
C ILE A 58 5.26 4.92 9.10
N SER A 59 5.72 4.18 8.08
CA SER A 59 6.55 4.73 7.00
C SER A 59 5.73 5.09 5.76
N GLY A 60 4.55 4.51 5.60
CA GLY A 60 3.68 4.83 4.47
C GLY A 60 2.34 4.12 4.54
N ILE A 61 1.38 4.66 3.79
CA ILE A 61 0.03 4.11 3.68
C ILE A 61 -0.33 4.06 2.20
N ALA A 62 -0.88 2.94 1.74
CA ALA A 62 -1.41 2.79 0.40
C ALA A 62 -2.83 2.19 0.43
N VAL A 63 -3.66 2.59 -0.52
CA VAL A 63 -4.93 1.95 -0.82
C VAL A 63 -4.81 1.37 -2.22
N VAL A 64 -5.05 0.06 -2.36
CA VAL A 64 -4.88 -0.67 -3.62
C VAL A 64 -6.15 -1.41 -4.02
N PRO A 65 -6.51 -1.47 -5.33
CA PRO A 65 -7.74 -2.10 -5.82
C PRO A 65 -7.57 -3.62 -6.00
N VAL A 66 -6.93 -4.29 -5.05
CA VAL A 66 -6.72 -5.74 -5.07
C VAL A 66 -7.01 -6.31 -3.68
N ASP A 67 -7.28 -7.60 -3.61
CA ASP A 67 -7.50 -8.28 -2.33
C ASP A 67 -6.20 -8.42 -1.51
N VAL A 68 -6.38 -8.77 -0.24
CA VAL A 68 -5.31 -8.86 0.77
C VAL A 68 -4.22 -9.83 0.33
N ALA A 69 -4.57 -10.98 -0.25
CA ALA A 69 -3.60 -12.00 -0.60
C ALA A 69 -2.75 -11.55 -1.79
N ALA A 70 -3.38 -10.93 -2.79
CA ALA A 70 -2.67 -10.35 -3.93
C ALA A 70 -1.73 -9.21 -3.50
N ALA A 71 -2.20 -8.28 -2.66
CA ALA A 71 -1.37 -7.19 -2.13
C ALA A 71 -0.19 -7.71 -1.32
N ALA A 72 -0.42 -8.68 -0.43
CA ALA A 72 0.62 -9.26 0.41
C ALA A 72 1.68 -10.02 -0.42
N GLN A 73 1.28 -10.73 -1.47
CA GLN A 73 2.21 -11.43 -2.37
C GLN A 73 3.14 -10.44 -3.09
N VAL A 74 2.59 -9.33 -3.59
CA VAL A 74 3.37 -8.28 -4.26
C VAL A 74 4.35 -7.63 -3.29
N LEU A 75 3.89 -7.24 -2.09
CA LEU A 75 4.74 -6.59 -1.08
C LEU A 75 5.82 -7.52 -0.53
N ALA A 76 5.53 -8.80 -0.33
CA ALA A 76 6.51 -9.78 0.13
C ALA A 76 7.68 -9.98 -0.86
N ALA A 77 7.46 -9.68 -2.13
CA ALA A 77 8.50 -9.72 -3.17
C ALA A 77 9.24 -8.39 -3.36
N ASP A 78 8.84 -7.33 -2.65
CA ASP A 78 9.45 -6.02 -2.80
C ASP A 78 10.90 -6.00 -2.28
N PRO A 79 11.87 -5.43 -3.02
CA PRO A 79 13.26 -5.39 -2.60
C PRO A 79 13.50 -4.74 -1.24
N ALA A 80 12.76 -3.69 -0.88
CA ALA A 80 12.89 -3.02 0.41
C ALA A 80 12.31 -3.86 1.55
N VAL A 81 11.23 -4.61 1.30
CA VAL A 81 10.68 -5.57 2.28
C VAL A 81 11.64 -6.74 2.48
N VAL A 82 12.13 -7.34 1.39
CA VAL A 82 13.08 -8.47 1.43
C VAL A 82 14.39 -8.06 2.14
N ALA A 83 14.86 -6.84 1.90
CA ALA A 83 16.05 -6.31 2.54
C ALA A 83 15.81 -5.83 3.99
N GLY A 84 14.59 -5.99 4.53
CA GLY A 84 14.23 -5.64 5.90
C GLY A 84 14.15 -4.13 6.17
N ARG A 85 14.08 -3.29 5.13
CA ARG A 85 13.82 -1.85 5.26
C ARG A 85 12.41 -1.58 5.75
N TYR A 86 11.44 -2.31 5.22
CA TYR A 86 10.04 -2.21 5.61
C TYR A 86 9.50 -3.55 6.13
N ALA A 87 8.61 -3.46 7.11
CA ALA A 87 7.59 -4.47 7.37
C ALA A 87 6.24 -3.92 6.88
N PHE A 88 5.22 -4.77 6.79
CA PHE A 88 3.93 -4.34 6.27
C PHE A 88 2.75 -5.10 6.89
N GLU A 89 1.62 -4.42 6.94
CA GLU A 89 0.30 -4.97 7.26
C GLU A 89 -0.63 -4.72 6.07
N VAL A 90 -1.54 -5.66 5.81
CA VAL A 90 -2.55 -5.54 4.76
C VAL A 90 -3.91 -5.86 5.35
N HIS A 91 -4.85 -4.94 5.18
CA HIS A 91 -6.21 -5.06 5.69
C HIS A 91 -7.22 -5.00 4.55
N PRO A 92 -8.28 -5.82 4.56
CA PRO A 92 -9.37 -5.67 3.62
C PRO A 92 -10.09 -4.34 3.90
N ALA A 93 -10.50 -3.66 2.84
CA ALA A 93 -11.24 -2.41 2.94
C ALA A 93 -12.32 -2.31 1.85
N ASP A 94 -13.44 -1.70 2.22
CA ASP A 94 -14.51 -1.39 1.31
C ASP A 94 -14.54 0.12 1.07
N GLY A 95 -14.65 0.52 -0.19
CA GLY A 95 -14.88 1.93 -0.53
C GLY A 95 -16.26 2.37 -0.05
N PHE A 96 -16.37 3.56 0.51
CA PHE A 96 -17.69 4.14 0.76
C PHE A 96 -18.40 4.40 -0.58
N PRO A 97 -19.72 4.13 -0.67
CA PRO A 97 -20.51 4.55 -1.82
C PRO A 97 -20.51 6.09 -1.88
N VAL A 98 -20.00 6.65 -2.97
CA VAL A 98 -20.02 8.09 -3.28
C VAL A 98 -21.16 8.43 -4.23
#